data_AF-A0A8J5L294-F1
#
_entry.id   AF-A0A8J5L294-F1
#
_cell.length_a   1.000
_cell.length_b   1.000
_cell.length_c   1.000
_cell.angle_alpha   90.00
_cell.angle_beta   90.00
_cell.angle_gamma   90.00
#
_symmetry.space_group_name_H-M   'P 1'
#
loop_
_entity.id
_entity.type
_entity.pdbx_description
1 polymer ?
#
loop_
_entity_poly.entity_id
_entity_poly.type
_entity_poly.pdbx_seq_one_letter_code
_entity_poly.pdbx_strand_id
1 'polypeptide(L)'
;MADALPLSGRIAIVTGAARGIGRGVAVHLASLGAFLVLGDCSDTPNLEQLAAELNASTDRPPRAIALRVDISDAGAVKSLFDAAESTFGGRAHIIVTCAAICDYDYPFLAETTEEVWDRTLAVNARGSFLCCREAANRLVRGGAGRIVCFSSSGVGALRPGYSAYVASKAAVEVMVKVLAKELKGTGITANCVAPGPVKTPMFYGGKSDEVVQSVLEESPMGRLGEVEDIAPVVGFLCTDGAGWLSGFRLAVFSSPCSIFRLDSLLCALFPAMNAGFSCCSVVIVDLMDAFRQMVLHYSSAGAADSQFHLHPPIETLIDSMAAALPLSGRVAIVTGASRGIGRAIATHLASLGASLVLGYSSNSVAADQLASQLNSSSDQPPRTVSVRADVSDSDAVKSLFDAAESAFGGRAHIFIACAGVLDDKYPTLAATTDEDWDRTFAVNTRGAFLCCREAANRLVRGGGGRIVCITSSTVASLRPGYGAYVASKAAVEAMVKVLAKELKGTGITANCVAPGPVATEMFFAGKSEELVKRIVEECPLGRLGEVEGIAPVVGFLCTDSGEWVNGQVVRANGGYI
;
A
#
# COMPACT_ATOMS: atom_id res chain seq x y z
N MET A 1 10.58 -47.93 -5.64
CA MET A 1 11.33 -46.91 -4.86
C MET A 1 10.28 -45.99 -4.28
N ALA A 2 10.25 -45.77 -2.96
CA ALA A 2 9.37 -44.73 -2.42
C ALA A 2 9.82 -43.39 -3.00
N ASP A 3 8.89 -42.63 -3.59
CA ASP A 3 9.22 -41.32 -4.15
C ASP A 3 9.81 -40.43 -3.05
N ALA A 4 10.96 -39.79 -3.35
CA ALA A 4 11.59 -38.87 -2.42
C ALA A 4 10.61 -37.74 -2.06
N LEU A 5 10.57 -37.34 -0.79
CA LEU A 5 9.69 -36.25 -0.36
C LEU A 5 10.00 -34.96 -1.13
N PRO A 6 9.00 -34.10 -1.42
CA PRO A 6 9.17 -32.97 -2.35
C PRO A 6 10.24 -31.95 -1.98
N LEU A 7 10.59 -31.83 -0.69
CA LEU A 7 11.61 -30.91 -0.18
C LEU A 7 12.82 -31.64 0.41
N SER A 8 13.02 -32.92 0.07
CA SER A 8 14.19 -33.68 0.52
C SER A 8 15.50 -32.96 0.16
N GLY A 9 16.37 -32.76 1.15
CA GLY A 9 17.64 -32.04 0.98
C GLY A 9 17.52 -30.52 0.85
N ARG A 10 16.31 -29.95 0.92
CA ARG A 10 16.11 -28.49 0.94
C ARG A 10 16.19 -27.96 2.36
N ILE A 11 16.70 -26.74 2.50
CA ILE A 11 16.79 -26.01 3.76
C ILE A 11 15.85 -24.82 3.67
N ALA A 12 14.92 -24.69 4.62
CA ALA A 12 13.93 -23.63 4.69
C ALA A 12 14.09 -22.81 5.97
N ILE A 13 13.98 -21.49 5.84
CA ILE A 13 13.90 -20.56 6.96
C ILE A 13 12.43 -20.17 7.14
N VAL A 14 11.91 -20.26 8.36
CA VAL A 14 10.55 -19.81 8.71
C VAL A 14 10.62 -18.81 9.85
N THR A 15 10.18 -17.57 9.62
CA THR A 15 10.12 -16.53 10.66
C THR A 15 8.75 -16.51 11.34
N GLY A 16 8.67 -16.12 12.61
CA GLY A 16 7.43 -16.19 13.39
C GLY A 16 6.99 -17.63 13.66
N ALA A 17 7.95 -18.55 13.78
CA ALA A 17 7.70 -19.98 13.79
C ALA A 17 7.20 -20.53 15.13
N ALA A 18 7.20 -19.73 16.20
CA ALA A 18 6.85 -20.25 17.53
C ALA A 18 5.35 -20.57 17.69
N ARG A 19 4.46 -19.94 16.91
CA ARG A 19 3.01 -20.09 17.08
C ARG A 19 2.21 -19.87 15.80
N GLY A 20 0.90 -20.15 15.87
CA GLY A 20 -0.07 -19.86 14.82
C GLY A 20 0.32 -20.41 13.45
N ILE A 21 0.16 -19.60 12.40
CA ILE A 21 0.44 -20.01 11.02
C ILE A 21 1.93 -20.37 10.84
N GLY A 22 2.86 -19.60 11.41
CA GLY A 22 4.29 -19.86 11.26
C GLY A 22 4.70 -21.25 11.78
N ARG A 23 4.18 -21.63 12.97
CA ARG A 23 4.39 -22.99 13.51
C ARG A 23 3.84 -24.07 12.59
N GLY A 24 2.61 -23.94 12.11
CA GLY A 24 2.03 -24.96 11.23
C GLY A 24 2.71 -25.06 9.87
N VAL A 25 3.17 -23.93 9.30
CA VAL A 25 4.01 -23.93 8.10
C VAL A 25 5.30 -24.69 8.36
N ALA A 26 5.99 -24.45 9.47
CA ALA A 26 7.21 -25.17 9.82
C ALA A 26 6.95 -26.69 9.91
N VAL A 27 5.91 -27.10 10.64
CA VAL A 27 5.53 -28.53 10.75
C VAL A 27 5.25 -29.14 9.37
N HIS A 28 4.53 -28.42 8.51
CA HIS A 28 4.21 -28.90 7.17
C HIS A 28 5.45 -28.99 6.26
N LEU A 29 6.37 -28.03 6.30
CA LEU A 29 7.62 -28.11 5.53
C LEU A 29 8.51 -29.26 6.00
N ALA A 30 8.54 -29.55 7.30
CA ALA A 30 9.25 -30.71 7.85
C ALA A 30 8.66 -32.05 7.34
N SER A 31 7.33 -32.15 7.22
CA SER A 31 6.67 -33.35 6.70
C SER A 31 6.94 -33.56 5.21
N LEU A 32 7.20 -32.49 4.46
CA LEU A 32 7.68 -32.52 3.08
C LEU A 32 9.20 -32.80 2.96
N GLY A 33 9.90 -32.97 4.08
CA GLY A 33 11.30 -33.41 4.12
C GLY A 33 12.35 -32.29 4.19
N ALA A 34 11.94 -31.04 4.44
CA ALA A 34 12.88 -29.92 4.58
C ALA A 34 13.64 -29.94 5.93
N PHE A 35 14.87 -29.44 5.91
CA PHE A 35 15.58 -28.97 7.10
C PHE A 35 15.15 -27.54 7.43
N LEU A 36 15.03 -27.20 8.71
CA LEU A 36 14.40 -25.96 9.14
C LEU A 36 15.31 -25.10 10.03
N VAL A 37 15.36 -23.81 9.69
CA VAL A 37 15.78 -22.75 10.62
C VAL A 37 14.53 -22.01 11.06
N LEU A 38 14.20 -22.14 12.35
CA LEU A 38 13.00 -21.57 12.96
C LEU A 38 13.38 -20.28 13.68
N GLY A 39 12.78 -19.16 13.28
CA GLY A 39 13.03 -17.85 13.88
C GLY A 39 11.81 -17.28 14.60
N ASP A 40 11.97 -16.76 15.81
CA ASP A 40 10.96 -15.94 16.51
C ASP A 40 11.64 -14.96 17.48
N CYS A 41 11.10 -13.76 17.69
CA CYS A 41 11.69 -12.77 18.61
C CYS A 41 11.19 -12.90 20.05
N SER A 42 10.01 -13.49 20.22
CA SER A 42 9.13 -13.28 21.38
C SER A 42 8.90 -14.52 22.23
N ASP A 43 8.95 -15.71 21.63
CA ASP A 43 8.50 -16.95 22.27
C ASP A 43 9.50 -18.08 22.09
N THR A 44 10.69 -17.85 22.65
CA THR A 44 11.80 -18.80 22.62
C THR A 44 11.43 -20.18 23.17
N PRO A 45 10.69 -20.32 24.29
CA PRO A 45 10.31 -21.64 24.80
C PRO A 45 9.48 -22.48 23.82
N ASN A 46 8.44 -21.89 23.21
CA ASN A 46 7.63 -22.61 22.21
C ASN A 46 8.43 -22.91 20.93
N LEU A 47 9.35 -22.03 20.55
CA LEU A 47 10.23 -22.24 19.40
C LEU A 47 11.20 -23.42 19.62
N GLU A 48 11.82 -23.49 20.81
CA GLU A 48 12.71 -24.58 21.22
C GLU A 48 11.95 -25.90 21.34
N GLN A 49 10.74 -25.86 21.91
CA GLN A 49 9.86 -27.04 21.97
C GLN A 49 9.55 -27.56 20.56
N LEU A 50 9.18 -26.69 19.62
CA LEU A 50 8.91 -27.09 18.24
C LEU A 50 10.15 -27.73 17.59
N ALA A 51 11.33 -27.17 17.79
CA ALA A 51 12.57 -27.76 17.27
C ALA A 51 12.83 -29.14 17.88
N ALA A 52 12.62 -29.31 19.19
CA ALA A 52 12.76 -30.61 19.86
C ALA A 52 11.76 -31.65 19.35
N GLU A 53 10.48 -31.26 19.16
CA GLU A 53 9.43 -32.11 18.59
C GLU A 53 9.80 -32.62 17.19
N LEU A 54 10.32 -31.73 16.33
CA LEU A 54 10.74 -32.08 14.98
C LEU A 54 12.03 -32.93 14.93
N ASN A 55 12.83 -32.90 16.00
CA ASN A 55 14.08 -33.64 16.15
C ASN A 55 13.92 -34.97 16.93
N ALA A 56 12.73 -35.28 17.44
CA ALA A 56 12.51 -36.43 18.34
C ALA A 56 12.81 -37.82 17.71
N SER A 57 13.01 -37.92 16.39
CA SER A 57 13.43 -39.14 15.72
C SER A 57 14.93 -39.39 15.93
N THR A 58 15.28 -40.45 16.67
CA THR A 58 16.65 -40.75 17.12
C THR A 58 17.61 -41.24 16.04
N ASP A 59 17.12 -41.61 14.87
CA ASP A 59 17.92 -42.27 13.82
C ASP A 59 18.41 -41.30 12.73
N ARG A 60 18.21 -39.99 12.90
CA ARG A 60 18.52 -38.97 11.88
C ARG A 60 19.20 -37.74 12.50
N PRO A 61 20.05 -37.03 11.73
CA PRO A 61 20.59 -35.74 12.16
C PRO A 61 19.46 -34.74 12.46
N PRO A 62 19.70 -33.74 13.32
CA PRO A 62 18.68 -32.74 13.67
C PRO A 62 18.13 -32.10 12.39
N ARG A 63 16.80 -32.09 12.30
CA ARG A 63 16.04 -31.51 11.18
C ARG A 63 15.74 -30.04 11.39
N ALA A 64 15.71 -29.56 12.62
CA ALA A 64 15.32 -28.19 12.94
C ALA A 64 16.26 -27.56 13.98
N ILE A 65 16.52 -26.26 13.81
CA ILE A 65 17.15 -25.42 14.84
C ILE A 65 16.24 -24.22 15.16
N ALA A 66 16.23 -23.83 16.43
CA ALA A 66 15.52 -22.67 16.93
C ALA A 66 16.49 -21.51 17.14
N LEU A 67 16.13 -20.32 16.67
CA LEU A 67 16.91 -19.10 16.83
C LEU A 67 16.00 -17.97 17.27
N ARG A 68 16.35 -17.33 18.39
CA ARG A 68 15.73 -16.07 18.77
C ARG A 68 16.18 -14.98 17.81
N VAL A 69 15.25 -14.38 17.07
CA VAL A 69 15.56 -13.40 16.02
C VAL A 69 14.50 -12.31 15.95
N ASP A 70 14.93 -11.05 15.94
CA ASP A 70 14.09 -9.93 15.55
C ASP A 70 14.33 -9.63 14.07
N ILE A 71 13.32 -9.87 13.23
CA ILE A 71 13.46 -9.67 11.79
C ILE A 71 13.53 -8.18 11.39
N SER A 72 13.25 -7.25 12.31
CA SER A 72 13.44 -5.82 12.05
C SER A 72 14.91 -5.39 12.09
N ASP A 73 15.81 -6.25 12.58
CA ASP A 73 17.25 -6.04 12.60
C ASP A 73 17.97 -6.79 11.46
N ALA A 74 18.78 -6.08 10.68
CA ALA A 74 19.45 -6.64 9.51
C ALA A 74 20.51 -7.70 9.88
N GLY A 75 21.23 -7.52 10.98
CA GLY A 75 22.24 -8.48 11.45
C GLY A 75 21.60 -9.78 11.93
N ALA A 76 20.48 -9.68 12.62
CA ALA A 76 19.69 -10.81 13.09
C ALA A 76 19.11 -11.63 11.93
N VAL A 77 18.59 -10.96 10.89
CA VAL A 77 18.16 -11.63 9.65
C VAL A 77 19.33 -12.36 9.00
N LYS A 78 20.50 -11.72 8.87
CA LYS A 78 21.70 -12.37 8.32
C LYS A 78 22.08 -13.63 9.10
N SER A 79 21.96 -13.58 10.42
CA SER A 79 22.28 -14.69 11.33
C SER A 79 21.39 -15.91 11.11
N LEU A 80 20.13 -15.74 10.66
CA LEU A 80 19.28 -16.86 10.26
C LEU A 80 19.85 -17.62 9.06
N PHE A 81 20.36 -16.91 8.07
CA PHE A 81 20.95 -17.54 6.88
C PHE A 81 22.31 -18.15 7.18
N ASP A 82 23.14 -17.51 8.01
CA ASP A 82 24.42 -18.04 8.47
C ASP A 82 24.24 -19.33 9.28
N ALA A 83 23.17 -19.42 10.08
CA ALA A 83 22.84 -20.62 10.84
C ALA A 83 22.41 -21.80 9.94
N ALA A 84 21.70 -21.52 8.83
CA ALA A 84 21.38 -22.54 7.83
C ALA A 84 22.66 -23.18 7.26
N GLU A 85 23.62 -22.33 6.86
CA GLU A 85 24.89 -22.74 6.26
C GLU A 85 25.77 -23.53 7.25
N SER A 86 25.93 -23.01 8.47
CA SER A 86 26.79 -23.63 9.49
C SER A 86 26.24 -24.93 10.06
N THR A 87 24.91 -25.06 10.18
CA THR A 87 24.29 -26.25 10.81
C THR A 87 24.06 -27.37 9.81
N PHE A 88 23.50 -27.05 8.65
CA PHE A 88 23.10 -28.07 7.67
C PHE A 88 24.12 -28.25 6.54
N GLY A 89 25.26 -27.55 6.60
CA GLY A 89 26.33 -27.65 5.61
C GLY A 89 25.95 -27.12 4.22
N GLY A 90 24.90 -26.32 4.12
CA GLY A 90 24.36 -25.85 2.86
C GLY A 90 23.54 -24.56 2.99
N ARG A 91 23.45 -23.81 1.90
CA ARG A 91 22.66 -22.57 1.84
C ARG A 91 21.17 -22.83 2.06
N ALA A 92 20.46 -21.81 2.54
CA ALA A 92 19.01 -21.78 2.47
C ALA A 92 18.52 -21.83 1.01
N HIS A 93 17.43 -22.56 0.79
CA HIS A 93 16.75 -22.67 -0.50
C HIS A 93 15.40 -21.94 -0.48
N ILE A 94 14.78 -21.89 0.69
CA ILE A 94 13.43 -21.38 0.90
C ILE A 94 13.47 -20.40 2.06
N ILE A 95 12.77 -19.28 1.92
CA ILE A 95 12.40 -18.43 3.06
C ILE A 95 10.90 -18.21 3.06
N VAL A 96 10.29 -18.38 4.24
CA VAL A 96 8.90 -18.03 4.50
C VAL A 96 8.84 -16.95 5.59
N THR A 97 8.36 -15.76 5.21
CA THR A 97 8.25 -14.63 6.14
C THR A 97 6.86 -14.57 6.77
N CYS A 98 6.64 -15.34 7.86
CA CYS A 98 5.37 -15.34 8.59
C CYS A 98 5.36 -14.35 9.77
N ALA A 99 6.52 -13.94 10.29
CA ALA A 99 6.60 -12.99 11.39
C ALA A 99 5.87 -11.69 11.04
N ALA A 100 4.91 -11.34 11.89
CA ALA A 100 4.13 -10.12 11.78
C ALA A 100 3.52 -9.77 13.13
N ILE A 101 3.17 -8.51 13.31
CA ILE A 101 2.41 -8.02 14.45
C ILE A 101 1.22 -7.21 13.97
N CYS A 102 0.20 -7.15 14.82
CA CYS A 102 -0.93 -6.25 14.71
C CYS A 102 -1.16 -5.68 16.09
N ASP A 103 -1.53 -4.40 16.17
CA ASP A 103 -1.98 -3.84 17.42
C ASP A 103 -3.38 -4.38 17.77
N TYR A 104 -3.62 -4.66 19.05
CA TYR A 104 -4.86 -5.27 19.52
C TYR A 104 -5.87 -4.24 20.04
N ASP A 105 -5.46 -2.98 20.19
CA ASP A 105 -6.39 -1.89 20.52
C ASP A 105 -7.12 -1.38 19.27
N TYR A 106 -6.66 -1.79 18.08
CA TYR A 106 -7.22 -1.41 16.77
C TYR A 106 -7.52 0.10 16.65
N PRO A 107 -6.56 0.98 16.99
CA PRO A 107 -6.81 2.41 17.00
C PRO A 107 -7.14 2.90 15.60
N PHE A 108 -8.07 3.85 15.50
CA PHE A 108 -8.27 4.55 14.24
C PHE A 108 -6.99 5.32 13.90
N LEU A 109 -6.79 5.68 12.63
CA LEU A 109 -5.58 6.39 12.19
C LEU A 109 -5.37 7.69 12.97
N ALA A 110 -6.46 8.40 13.29
CA ALA A 110 -6.44 9.63 14.08
C ALA A 110 -5.90 9.45 15.52
N GLU A 111 -5.99 8.23 16.06
CA GLU A 111 -5.63 7.84 17.42
C GLU A 111 -4.34 7.01 17.46
N THR A 112 -3.86 6.54 16.31
CA THR A 112 -2.68 5.69 16.21
C THR A 112 -1.43 6.48 16.63
N THR A 113 -0.70 5.96 17.62
CA THR A 113 0.55 6.59 18.08
C THR A 113 1.71 6.32 17.13
N GLU A 114 2.78 7.09 17.25
CA GLU A 114 4.00 6.88 16.46
C GLU A 114 4.65 5.54 16.78
N GLU A 115 4.65 5.13 18.05
CA GLU A 115 5.21 3.87 18.50
C GLU A 115 4.48 2.68 17.87
N VAL A 116 3.14 2.71 17.84
CA VAL A 116 2.33 1.65 17.21
C VAL A 116 2.61 1.57 15.71
N TRP A 117 2.63 2.73 15.04
CA TRP A 117 2.92 2.80 13.60
C TRP A 117 4.33 2.29 13.28
N ASP A 118 5.35 2.87 13.92
CA ASP A 118 6.75 2.60 13.65
C ASP A 118 7.09 1.13 13.95
N ARG A 119 6.62 0.59 15.08
CA ARG A 119 6.80 -0.83 15.44
C ARG A 119 6.15 -1.76 14.41
N THR A 120 4.91 -1.46 13.98
CA THR A 120 4.20 -2.29 13.00
C THR A 120 4.90 -2.32 11.66
N LEU A 121 5.33 -1.16 11.14
CA LEU A 121 6.03 -1.07 9.87
C LEU A 121 7.44 -1.66 9.94
N ALA A 122 8.15 -1.50 11.06
CA ALA A 122 9.48 -2.09 11.27
C ALA A 122 9.45 -3.61 11.20
N VAL A 123 8.49 -4.27 11.86
CA VAL A 123 8.39 -5.73 11.81
C VAL A 123 7.81 -6.21 10.47
N ASN A 124 6.66 -5.69 10.08
CA ASN A 124 5.89 -6.27 8.98
C ASN A 124 6.48 -5.91 7.60
N ALA A 125 6.89 -4.66 7.40
CA ALA A 125 7.38 -4.16 6.11
C ALA A 125 8.90 -4.22 6.04
N ARG A 126 9.62 -3.52 6.93
CA ARG A 126 11.10 -3.51 6.94
C ARG A 126 11.66 -4.91 7.18
N GLY A 127 11.11 -5.67 8.13
CA GLY A 127 11.60 -7.03 8.38
C GLY A 127 11.37 -8.01 7.22
N SER A 128 10.23 -7.91 6.53
CA SER A 128 10.00 -8.65 5.29
C SER A 128 10.97 -8.23 4.17
N PHE A 129 11.26 -6.93 4.05
CA PHE A 129 12.26 -6.40 3.13
C PHE A 129 13.64 -6.98 3.40
N LEU A 130 14.12 -6.93 4.65
CA LEU A 130 15.42 -7.46 5.03
C LEU A 130 15.54 -8.95 4.70
N CYS A 131 14.50 -9.73 5.01
CA CYS A 131 14.42 -11.14 4.67
C CYS A 131 14.48 -11.37 3.14
N CYS A 132 13.72 -10.59 2.37
CA CYS A 132 13.69 -10.66 0.92
C CYS A 132 15.04 -10.27 0.29
N ARG A 133 15.67 -9.21 0.79
CA ARG A 133 16.97 -8.71 0.33
C ARG A 133 18.06 -9.75 0.57
N GLU A 134 18.14 -10.29 1.77
CA GLU A 134 19.12 -11.32 2.11
C GLU A 134 18.89 -12.59 1.29
N ALA A 135 17.62 -13.00 1.12
CA ALA A 135 17.27 -14.13 0.28
C ALA A 135 17.68 -13.91 -1.18
N ALA A 136 17.38 -12.74 -1.76
CA ALA A 136 17.76 -12.41 -3.12
C ALA A 136 19.29 -12.46 -3.32
N ASN A 137 20.07 -11.99 -2.35
CA ASN A 137 21.54 -12.02 -2.43
C ASN A 137 22.13 -13.44 -2.29
N ARG A 138 21.50 -14.32 -1.49
CA ARG A 138 22.04 -15.66 -1.21
C ARG A 138 21.50 -16.75 -2.13
N LEU A 139 20.21 -16.74 -2.45
CA LEU A 139 19.59 -17.81 -3.23
C LEU A 139 20.06 -17.79 -4.69
N VAL A 140 20.38 -16.61 -5.24
CA VAL A 140 20.83 -16.45 -6.64
C VAL A 140 22.09 -17.27 -6.92
N ARG A 141 22.97 -17.43 -5.92
CA ARG A 141 24.22 -18.20 -6.04
C ARG A 141 24.01 -19.66 -6.43
N GLY A 142 22.83 -20.22 -6.21
CA GLY A 142 22.55 -21.61 -6.59
C GLY A 142 21.42 -21.79 -7.60
N GLY A 143 21.00 -20.74 -8.32
CA GLY A 143 20.16 -20.86 -9.53
C GLY A 143 18.73 -21.39 -9.34
N ALA A 144 18.28 -21.55 -8.09
CA ALA A 144 16.92 -21.93 -7.73
C ALA A 144 16.64 -21.64 -6.24
N GLY A 145 15.44 -21.13 -5.96
CA GLY A 145 14.97 -20.86 -4.60
C GLY A 145 13.53 -20.38 -4.52
N ARG A 146 12.98 -20.27 -3.31
CA ARG A 146 11.59 -19.85 -3.07
C ARG A 146 11.53 -18.80 -1.98
N ILE A 147 10.86 -17.69 -2.27
CA ILE A 147 10.57 -16.62 -1.32
C ILE A 147 9.05 -16.55 -1.18
N VAL A 148 8.53 -16.83 0.01
CA VAL A 148 7.10 -16.76 0.30
C VAL A 148 6.87 -15.77 1.42
N CYS A 149 6.16 -14.68 1.14
CA CYS A 149 5.85 -13.65 2.12
C CYS A 149 4.38 -13.67 2.52
N PHE A 150 4.09 -13.28 3.76
CA PHE A 150 2.71 -13.13 4.21
C PHE A 150 2.20 -11.70 4.07
N SER A 151 1.25 -11.52 3.15
CA SER A 151 0.32 -10.40 3.17
C SER A 151 -0.91 -10.75 4.03
N SER A 152 -2.06 -10.12 3.78
CA SER A 152 -3.31 -10.34 4.49
C SER A 152 -4.51 -10.07 3.59
N SER A 153 -5.60 -10.84 3.74
CA SER A 153 -6.90 -10.48 3.15
C SER A 153 -7.40 -9.10 3.60
N GLY A 154 -6.91 -8.60 4.74
CA GLY A 154 -7.18 -7.26 5.26
C GLY A 154 -6.83 -6.13 4.29
N VAL A 155 -5.87 -6.33 3.38
CA VAL A 155 -5.55 -5.36 2.30
C VAL A 155 -6.72 -5.20 1.31
N GLY A 156 -7.57 -6.22 1.17
CA GLY A 156 -8.81 -6.15 0.38
C GLY A 156 -10.01 -5.68 1.20
N ALA A 157 -10.13 -6.11 2.46
CA ALA A 157 -11.26 -5.76 3.33
C ALA A 157 -11.21 -4.31 3.85
N LEU A 158 -9.99 -3.81 4.15
CA LEU A 158 -9.70 -2.43 4.55
C LEU A 158 -10.60 -2.00 5.74
N ARG A 159 -10.54 -2.74 6.85
CA ARG A 159 -11.38 -2.48 8.03
C ARG A 159 -10.83 -1.28 8.85
N PRO A 160 -11.70 -0.42 9.42
CA PRO A 160 -11.31 0.57 10.43
C PRO A 160 -10.49 -0.06 11.56
N GLY A 161 -9.51 0.67 12.09
CA GLY A 161 -8.64 0.23 13.17
C GLY A 161 -7.41 -0.58 12.72
N TYR A 162 -7.27 -0.85 11.42
CA TYR A 162 -6.15 -1.66 10.87
C TYR A 162 -5.17 -0.84 10.03
N SER A 163 -5.20 0.49 10.10
CA SER A 163 -4.46 1.40 9.20
C SER A 163 -2.97 1.03 9.05
N ALA A 164 -2.22 0.94 10.17
CA ALA A 164 -0.81 0.56 10.17
C ALA A 164 -0.57 -0.87 9.66
N TYR A 165 -1.42 -1.82 10.10
CA TYR A 165 -1.31 -3.22 9.71
C TYR A 165 -1.51 -3.41 8.19
N VAL A 166 -2.60 -2.87 7.62
CA VAL A 166 -2.85 -3.02 6.17
C VAL A 166 -1.85 -2.23 5.33
N ALA A 167 -1.40 -1.07 5.80
CA ALA A 167 -0.34 -0.31 5.13
C ALA A 167 0.94 -1.15 5.03
N SER A 168 1.35 -1.80 6.12
CA SER A 168 2.51 -2.69 6.12
C SER A 168 2.32 -3.91 5.20
N LYS A 169 1.13 -4.52 5.18
CA LYS A 169 0.87 -5.71 4.35
C LYS A 169 0.75 -5.38 2.87
N ALA A 170 0.24 -4.20 2.52
CA ALA A 170 0.21 -3.69 1.15
C ALA A 170 1.61 -3.37 0.62
N ALA A 171 2.51 -2.89 1.48
CA ALA A 171 3.93 -2.68 1.14
C ALA A 171 4.68 -4.00 0.84
N VAL A 172 4.30 -5.11 1.51
CA VAL A 172 4.91 -6.43 1.31
C VAL A 172 4.46 -7.10 0.01
N GLU A 173 3.16 -7.04 -0.32
CA GLU A 173 2.74 -7.17 -1.74
C GLU A 173 3.42 -6.08 -2.55
N VAL A 174 3.24 -5.89 -3.85
CA VAL A 174 3.96 -4.79 -4.55
C VAL A 174 5.50 -4.94 -4.49
N MET A 175 6.20 -4.75 -3.35
CA MET A 175 7.60 -5.11 -3.15
C MET A 175 7.90 -6.53 -3.65
N VAL A 176 7.17 -7.55 -3.18
CA VAL A 176 7.41 -8.94 -3.65
C VAL A 176 7.13 -9.10 -5.15
N LYS A 177 6.20 -8.32 -5.71
CA LYS A 177 5.93 -8.35 -7.15
C LYS A 177 7.05 -7.69 -7.96
N VAL A 178 7.65 -6.62 -7.44
CA VAL A 178 8.85 -6.00 -8.03
C VAL A 178 10.04 -6.95 -7.91
N LEU A 179 10.23 -7.56 -6.74
CA LEU A 179 11.28 -8.56 -6.51
C LEU A 179 11.19 -9.70 -7.51
N ALA A 180 9.99 -10.23 -7.77
CA ALA A 180 9.79 -11.28 -8.76
C ALA A 180 10.26 -10.87 -10.17
N LYS A 181 10.07 -9.60 -10.57
CA LYS A 181 10.57 -9.08 -11.85
C LYS A 181 12.09 -8.88 -11.83
N GLU A 182 12.66 -8.46 -10.70
CA GLU A 182 14.11 -8.30 -10.52
C GLU A 182 14.86 -9.64 -10.52
N LEU A 183 14.20 -10.72 -10.06
CA LEU A 183 14.74 -12.07 -10.05
C LEU A 183 14.60 -12.81 -11.40
N LYS A 184 14.19 -12.12 -12.47
CA LYS A 184 14.03 -12.71 -13.80
C LYS A 184 15.31 -13.46 -14.24
N GLY A 185 15.14 -14.72 -14.64
CA GLY A 185 16.23 -15.56 -15.15
C GLY A 185 17.07 -16.26 -14.07
N THR A 186 16.78 -16.05 -12.78
CA THR A 186 17.56 -16.64 -11.67
C THR A 186 17.06 -18.01 -11.20
N GLY A 187 15.88 -18.44 -11.66
CA GLY A 187 15.20 -19.66 -11.16
C GLY A 187 14.56 -19.51 -9.78
N ILE A 188 14.54 -18.30 -9.21
CA ILE A 188 13.91 -17.99 -7.92
C ILE A 188 12.50 -17.44 -8.15
N THR A 189 11.54 -17.93 -7.37
CA THR A 189 10.19 -17.36 -7.33
C THR A 189 9.97 -16.58 -6.04
N ALA A 190 9.20 -15.49 -6.15
CA ALA A 190 8.83 -14.66 -5.01
C ALA A 190 7.32 -14.39 -5.03
N ASN A 191 6.60 -14.82 -3.99
CA ASN A 191 5.14 -14.80 -3.95
C ASN A 191 4.60 -14.35 -2.61
N CYS A 192 3.37 -13.83 -2.60
CA CYS A 192 2.64 -13.51 -1.38
C CYS A 192 1.52 -14.52 -1.13
N VAL A 193 1.34 -14.93 0.11
CA VAL A 193 0.12 -15.59 0.61
C VAL A 193 -0.66 -14.57 1.43
N ALA A 194 -1.97 -14.51 1.23
CA ALA A 194 -2.88 -13.59 1.90
C ALA A 194 -3.99 -14.38 2.61
N PRO A 195 -3.73 -14.84 3.85
CA PRO A 195 -4.73 -15.53 4.65
C PRO A 195 -5.87 -14.58 5.04
N GLY A 196 -7.02 -15.19 5.28
CA GLY A 196 -8.16 -14.55 5.93
C GLY A 196 -8.12 -14.67 7.44
N PRO A 197 -9.28 -14.51 8.08
CA PRO A 197 -9.48 -14.86 9.48
C PRO A 197 -9.10 -16.33 9.71
N VAL A 198 -8.02 -16.57 10.47
CA VAL A 198 -7.53 -17.91 10.82
C VAL A 198 -7.39 -18.00 12.33
N LYS A 199 -7.83 -19.13 12.91
CA LYS A 199 -7.81 -19.36 14.37
C LYS A 199 -6.38 -19.34 14.91
N THR A 200 -5.96 -18.17 15.38
CA THR A 200 -4.61 -17.92 15.90
C THR A 200 -4.68 -16.89 17.01
N PRO A 201 -3.70 -16.85 17.93
CA PRO A 201 -3.62 -15.80 18.94
C PRO A 201 -3.70 -14.37 18.35
N MET A 202 -3.10 -14.15 17.17
CA MET A 202 -3.18 -12.86 16.47
C MET A 202 -4.59 -12.50 16.03
N PHE A 203 -5.38 -13.47 15.57
CA PHE A 203 -6.75 -13.21 15.16
C PHE A 203 -7.64 -12.84 16.36
N TYR A 204 -7.54 -13.58 17.46
CA TYR A 204 -8.37 -13.36 18.65
C TYR A 204 -7.94 -12.14 19.48
N GLY A 205 -6.66 -11.74 19.41
CA GLY A 205 -6.12 -10.64 20.22
C GLY A 205 -6.94 -9.36 20.13
N GLY A 206 -7.40 -8.86 21.28
CA GLY A 206 -8.17 -7.62 21.42
C GLY A 206 -9.60 -7.64 20.85
N LYS A 207 -10.08 -8.76 20.31
CA LYS A 207 -11.44 -8.86 19.77
C LYS A 207 -12.41 -9.39 20.81
N SER A 208 -13.62 -8.82 20.86
CA SER A 208 -14.74 -9.41 21.60
C SER A 208 -15.30 -10.63 20.89
N ASP A 209 -16.03 -11.46 21.64
CA ASP A 209 -16.72 -12.63 21.08
C ASP A 209 -17.74 -12.21 20.01
N GLU A 210 -18.40 -11.06 20.15
CA GLU A 210 -19.34 -10.58 19.11
C GLU A 210 -18.61 -10.25 17.80
N VAL A 211 -17.43 -9.62 17.87
CA VAL A 211 -16.62 -9.33 16.68
C VAL A 211 -16.19 -10.64 16.04
N VAL A 212 -15.69 -11.60 16.81
CA VAL A 212 -15.28 -12.91 16.30
C VAL A 212 -16.45 -13.62 15.63
N GLN A 213 -17.63 -13.60 16.25
CA GLN A 213 -18.84 -14.22 15.73
C GLN A 213 -19.30 -13.55 14.42
N SER A 214 -19.27 -12.21 14.35
CA SER A 214 -19.60 -11.49 13.11
C SER A 214 -18.67 -11.87 11.95
N VAL A 215 -17.37 -12.04 12.20
CA VAL A 215 -16.42 -12.50 11.18
C VAL A 215 -16.71 -13.93 10.74
N LEU A 216 -17.16 -14.79 11.66
CA LEU A 216 -17.55 -16.16 11.37
C LEU A 216 -18.81 -16.22 10.50
N GLU A 217 -19.83 -15.42 10.82
CA GLU A 217 -21.09 -15.32 10.08
C GLU A 217 -20.89 -14.78 8.66
N GLU A 218 -19.93 -13.87 8.47
CA GLU A 218 -19.52 -13.40 7.15
C GLU A 218 -18.80 -14.47 6.31
N SER A 219 -18.39 -15.61 6.88
CA SER A 219 -17.63 -16.64 6.16
C SER A 219 -18.56 -17.56 5.35
N PRO A 220 -18.43 -17.64 4.01
CA PRO A 220 -19.18 -18.58 3.17
C PRO A 220 -19.05 -20.06 3.59
N MET A 221 -17.91 -20.44 4.17
CA MET A 221 -17.65 -21.79 4.67
C MET A 221 -18.25 -22.06 6.07
N GLY A 222 -18.92 -21.08 6.68
CA GLY A 222 -19.53 -21.20 8.02
C GLY A 222 -18.52 -21.41 9.15
N ARG A 223 -17.23 -21.18 8.90
CA ARG A 223 -16.15 -21.30 9.88
C ARG A 223 -15.00 -20.33 9.58
N LEU A 224 -14.21 -20.07 10.61
CA LEU A 224 -12.88 -19.47 10.45
C LEU A 224 -11.92 -20.47 9.79
N GLY A 225 -10.88 -19.97 9.14
CA GLY A 225 -9.79 -20.80 8.65
C GLY A 225 -9.00 -21.41 9.80
N GLU A 226 -8.40 -22.56 9.54
CA GLU A 226 -7.43 -23.22 10.42
C GLU A 226 -6.03 -23.06 9.84
N VAL A 227 -5.01 -23.34 10.65
CA VAL A 227 -3.62 -23.28 10.18
C VAL A 227 -3.37 -24.32 9.07
N GLU A 228 -4.07 -25.44 9.14
CA GLU A 228 -4.07 -26.54 8.18
C GLU A 228 -4.70 -26.16 6.83
N ASP A 229 -5.50 -25.09 6.77
CA ASP A 229 -5.98 -24.55 5.48
C ASP A 229 -4.90 -23.71 4.78
N ILE A 230 -3.92 -23.18 5.53
CA ILE A 230 -2.89 -22.26 5.03
C ILE A 230 -1.57 -22.98 4.74
N ALA A 231 -1.12 -23.83 5.67
CA ALA A 231 0.20 -24.45 5.61
C ALA A 231 0.45 -25.28 4.34
N PRO A 232 -0.51 -26.08 3.82
CA PRO A 232 -0.33 -26.83 2.58
C PRO A 232 -0.13 -25.94 1.35
N VAL A 233 -0.83 -24.81 1.30
CA VAL A 233 -0.67 -23.83 0.21
C VAL A 233 0.74 -23.27 0.20
N VAL A 234 1.25 -22.87 1.37
CA VAL A 234 2.64 -22.41 1.52
C VAL A 234 3.63 -23.51 1.15
N GLY A 235 3.37 -24.74 1.61
CA GLY A 235 4.17 -25.92 1.29
C GLY A 235 4.34 -26.11 -0.21
N PHE A 236 3.24 -26.08 -0.96
CA PHE A 236 3.25 -26.17 -2.42
C PHE A 236 4.12 -25.07 -3.06
N LEU A 237 3.97 -23.81 -2.64
CA LEU A 237 4.78 -22.69 -3.15
C LEU A 237 6.28 -22.85 -2.88
N CYS A 238 6.65 -23.66 -1.90
CA CYS A 238 8.04 -23.97 -1.58
C CYS A 238 8.64 -25.10 -2.44
N THR A 239 7.83 -25.83 -3.22
CA THR A 239 8.29 -26.95 -4.06
C THR A 239 8.72 -26.53 -5.45
N ASP A 240 9.31 -27.48 -6.20
CA ASP A 240 9.59 -27.33 -7.63
C ASP A 240 8.31 -27.32 -8.49
N GLY A 241 7.20 -27.89 -8.00
CA GLY A 241 5.90 -27.83 -8.68
C GLY A 241 5.33 -26.41 -8.82
N ALA A 242 5.71 -25.49 -7.93
CA ALA A 242 5.34 -24.08 -8.02
C ALA A 242 6.38 -23.20 -8.74
N GLY A 243 7.37 -23.81 -9.42
CA GLY A 243 8.46 -23.09 -10.08
C GLY A 243 8.02 -22.11 -11.17
N TRP A 244 6.79 -22.24 -11.68
CA TRP A 244 6.21 -21.33 -12.68
C TRP A 244 5.36 -20.21 -12.07
N LEU A 245 5.19 -20.19 -10.74
CA LEU A 245 4.40 -19.19 -10.05
C LEU A 245 5.34 -18.17 -9.40
N SER A 246 5.38 -16.95 -9.91
CA SER A 246 6.20 -15.84 -9.39
C SER A 246 5.47 -14.50 -9.52
N GLY A 247 5.60 -13.63 -8.51
CA GLY A 247 5.04 -12.28 -8.52
C GLY A 247 3.54 -12.20 -8.28
N PHE A 248 2.90 -13.26 -7.76
CA PHE A 248 1.47 -13.29 -7.52
C PHE A 248 1.11 -13.25 -6.03
N ARG A 249 -0.11 -12.84 -5.73
CA ARG A 249 -0.75 -12.87 -4.41
C ARG A 249 -1.77 -14.00 -4.41
N LEU A 250 -1.59 -14.99 -3.54
CA LEU A 250 -2.55 -16.06 -3.34
C LEU A 250 -3.44 -15.77 -2.14
N ALA A 251 -4.70 -15.44 -2.41
CA ALA A 251 -5.73 -15.34 -1.38
C ALA A 251 -6.10 -16.74 -0.87
N VAL A 252 -6.01 -16.98 0.45
CA VAL A 252 -6.40 -18.25 1.07
C VAL A 252 -7.40 -17.95 2.18
N PHE A 253 -8.67 -17.78 1.80
CA PHE A 253 -9.77 -17.52 2.72
C PHE A 253 -11.14 -17.69 2.10
N SER A 254 -12.11 -17.86 2.98
CA SER A 254 -13.54 -17.85 2.69
C SER A 254 -14.08 -16.45 2.98
N SER A 255 -14.57 -15.74 1.95
CA SER A 255 -15.24 -14.43 2.11
C SER A 255 -16.22 -14.16 0.97
N PRO A 256 -17.33 -13.45 1.21
CA PRO A 256 -18.20 -12.98 0.14
C PRO A 256 -17.46 -12.06 -0.85
N CYS A 257 -16.44 -11.33 -0.42
CA CYS A 257 -15.67 -10.44 -1.29
C CYS A 257 -14.74 -11.17 -2.27
N SER A 258 -14.35 -12.44 -2.01
CA SER A 258 -13.53 -13.21 -2.95
C SER A 258 -14.34 -13.79 -4.10
N ILE A 259 -15.66 -13.92 -3.96
CA ILE A 259 -16.57 -14.39 -5.03
C ILE A 259 -16.60 -13.39 -6.21
N PHE A 260 -16.32 -12.10 -5.97
CA PHE A 260 -16.42 -11.04 -6.98
C PHE A 260 -15.07 -10.54 -7.54
N ARG A 261 -13.92 -11.09 -7.12
CA ARG A 261 -12.61 -10.77 -7.71
C ARG A 261 -11.97 -12.02 -8.30
N LEU A 262 -12.43 -12.38 -9.49
CA LEU A 262 -12.04 -13.60 -10.24
C LEU A 262 -10.73 -13.45 -11.05
N ASP A 263 -9.85 -12.51 -10.71
CA ASP A 263 -8.67 -12.22 -11.54
C ASP A 263 -7.52 -13.23 -11.35
N SER A 264 -7.54 -14.08 -10.30
CA SER A 264 -6.30 -14.76 -9.85
C SER A 264 -6.32 -16.28 -9.81
N LEU A 265 -7.49 -16.96 -9.82
CA LEU A 265 -7.54 -18.41 -9.52
C LEU A 265 -7.40 -19.31 -10.76
N LEU A 266 -7.77 -18.83 -11.95
CA LEU A 266 -7.86 -19.69 -13.14
C LEU A 266 -6.49 -20.15 -13.69
N CYS A 267 -5.40 -19.43 -13.40
CA CYS A 267 -4.07 -19.83 -13.89
C CYS A 267 -3.37 -20.90 -13.04
N ALA A 268 -3.79 -21.12 -11.79
CA ALA A 268 -3.10 -22.02 -10.87
C ALA A 268 -3.64 -23.47 -10.88
N LEU A 269 -4.82 -23.70 -11.47
CA LEU A 269 -5.54 -24.98 -11.35
C LEU A 269 -5.41 -25.91 -12.57
N PHE A 270 -4.70 -25.53 -13.63
CA PHE A 270 -4.60 -26.36 -14.85
C PHE A 270 -3.16 -26.55 -15.36
N PRO A 271 -2.39 -27.53 -14.84
CA PRO A 271 -1.15 -27.96 -15.47
C PRO A 271 -1.35 -28.94 -16.65
N ALA A 272 -2.59 -29.34 -16.97
CA ALA A 272 -2.83 -30.46 -17.89
C ALA A 272 -4.03 -30.25 -18.83
N MET A 273 -3.93 -29.35 -19.80
CA MET A 273 -4.68 -29.47 -21.06
C MET A 273 -3.84 -28.95 -22.22
N ASN A 274 -3.25 -29.90 -22.95
CA ASN A 274 -2.82 -29.70 -24.33
C ASN A 274 -4.08 -29.51 -25.19
N ALA A 275 -4.52 -28.27 -25.41
CA ALA A 275 -5.33 -27.85 -26.57
C ALA A 275 -5.65 -26.36 -26.44
N GLY A 276 -5.36 -25.59 -27.49
CA GLY A 276 -5.55 -24.15 -27.51
C GLY A 276 -7.01 -23.74 -27.30
N PHE A 277 -7.25 -22.96 -26.25
CA PHE A 277 -8.40 -22.07 -26.13
C PHE A 277 -7.94 -20.77 -25.47
N SER A 278 -8.19 -19.65 -26.15
CA SER A 278 -8.04 -18.30 -25.63
C SER A 278 -9.25 -17.99 -24.73
N CYS A 279 -9.02 -17.83 -23.43
CA CYS A 279 -10.04 -17.38 -22.48
C CYS A 279 -10.07 -15.84 -22.42
N CYS A 280 -10.80 -15.23 -23.35
CA CYS A 280 -11.47 -13.95 -23.12
C CYS A 280 -12.93 -14.11 -23.56
N SER A 281 -13.85 -13.55 -22.78
CA SER A 281 -15.28 -13.34 -23.11
C SER A 281 -16.28 -14.37 -22.57
N VAL A 282 -16.51 -14.38 -21.25
CA VAL A 282 -17.86 -14.64 -20.69
C VAL A 282 -17.97 -13.89 -19.37
N VAL A 283 -18.50 -12.66 -19.38
CA VAL A 283 -19.34 -11.97 -18.36
C VAL A 283 -19.43 -10.49 -18.79
N ILE A 284 -20.05 -10.18 -19.94
CA ILE A 284 -20.39 -8.79 -20.33
C ILE A 284 -21.83 -8.68 -20.87
N VAL A 285 -22.58 -9.78 -21.02
CA VAL A 285 -23.86 -9.73 -21.74
C VAL A 285 -25.06 -9.37 -20.83
N ASP A 286 -25.03 -9.67 -19.52
CA ASP A 286 -26.21 -9.42 -18.66
C ASP A 286 -26.26 -8.02 -18.01
N LEU A 287 -25.16 -7.27 -17.98
CA LEU A 287 -25.15 -5.93 -17.36
C LEU A 287 -25.63 -4.82 -18.33
N MET A 288 -25.56 -5.04 -19.64
CA MET A 288 -25.95 -4.06 -20.65
C MET A 288 -27.47 -4.05 -20.92
N ASP A 289 -28.17 -5.17 -20.74
CA ASP A 289 -29.62 -5.22 -20.91
C ASP A 289 -30.37 -4.54 -19.75
N ALA A 290 -29.83 -4.61 -18.53
CA ALA A 290 -30.37 -3.87 -17.38
C ALA A 290 -30.23 -2.35 -17.56
N PHE A 291 -29.15 -1.87 -18.19
CA PHE A 291 -28.95 -0.45 -18.46
C PHE A 291 -29.83 0.06 -19.61
N ARG A 292 -30.09 -0.80 -20.61
CA ARG A 292 -30.96 -0.48 -21.75
C ARG A 292 -32.44 -0.36 -21.36
N GLN A 293 -32.90 -1.19 -20.42
CA GLN A 293 -34.26 -1.12 -19.86
C GLN A 293 -34.48 0.15 -19.01
N MET A 294 -33.44 0.61 -18.29
CA MET A 294 -33.51 1.82 -17.46
C MET A 294 -33.57 3.11 -18.29
N VAL A 295 -32.85 3.17 -19.42
CA VAL A 295 -32.84 4.36 -20.30
C VAL A 295 -34.11 4.50 -21.12
N LEU A 296 -34.80 3.39 -21.45
CA LEU A 296 -36.07 3.43 -22.18
C LEU A 296 -37.27 3.85 -21.30
N HIS A 297 -37.18 3.73 -19.98
CA HIS A 297 -38.25 4.14 -19.05
C HIS A 297 -38.30 5.66 -18.78
N TYR A 298 -37.25 6.42 -19.16
CA TYR A 298 -37.16 7.86 -18.90
C TYR A 298 -37.55 8.77 -20.09
N SER A 299 -37.92 8.19 -21.24
CA SER A 299 -38.27 8.97 -22.45
C SER A 299 -39.78 9.08 -22.74
N SER A 300 -40.67 8.73 -21.80
CA SER A 300 -42.13 8.75 -22.05
C SER A 300 -42.99 9.46 -20.99
N ALA A 301 -42.42 10.30 -20.13
CA ALA A 301 -43.22 11.17 -19.25
C ALA A 301 -43.33 12.57 -19.88
N GLY A 302 -44.44 12.79 -20.59
CA GLY A 302 -44.74 13.99 -21.36
C GLY A 302 -45.10 15.23 -20.54
N ALA A 303 -45.12 16.34 -21.28
CA ALA A 303 -45.38 17.71 -20.90
C ALA A 303 -46.80 17.98 -20.36
N ALA A 304 -46.92 18.97 -19.47
CA ALA A 304 -48.12 19.81 -19.33
C ALA A 304 -47.76 21.20 -18.73
N ASP A 305 -48.38 22.23 -19.32
CA ASP A 305 -48.30 23.67 -19.03
C ASP A 305 -48.67 24.07 -17.60
N SER A 306 -48.02 25.14 -17.10
CA SER A 306 -48.74 26.25 -16.41
C SER A 306 -47.85 27.49 -16.27
N GLN A 307 -48.41 28.64 -16.68
CA GLN A 307 -47.87 30.00 -16.60
C GLN A 307 -47.64 30.48 -15.15
N PHE A 308 -46.51 31.17 -14.88
CA PHE A 308 -46.40 32.11 -13.75
C PHE A 308 -45.49 33.31 -14.11
N HIS A 309 -45.84 34.47 -13.55
CA HIS A 309 -45.44 35.84 -13.88
C HIS A 309 -43.94 36.21 -13.72
N LEU A 310 -43.44 37.09 -14.59
CA LEU A 310 -42.23 37.95 -14.46
C LEU A 310 -42.45 38.99 -13.32
N HIS A 311 -41.53 39.40 -12.42
CA HIS A 311 -40.10 39.79 -12.44
C HIS A 311 -39.55 39.84 -10.97
N PRO A 312 -38.21 39.89 -10.72
CA PRO A 312 -37.40 41.13 -10.75
C PRO A 312 -36.30 41.07 -11.84
N PRO A 313 -35.50 42.13 -12.08
CA PRO A 313 -34.60 42.14 -13.23
C PRO A 313 -33.48 41.12 -13.03
N ILE A 314 -33.30 40.27 -14.03
CA ILE A 314 -32.25 39.25 -14.09
C ILE A 314 -30.84 39.88 -13.93
N GLU A 315 -30.68 41.17 -14.21
CA GLU A 315 -29.42 41.92 -14.07
C GLU A 315 -28.90 42.01 -12.62
N THR A 316 -29.77 42.15 -11.60
CA THR A 316 -29.31 42.17 -10.19
C THR A 316 -28.99 40.79 -9.64
N LEU A 317 -29.50 39.72 -10.26
CA LEU A 317 -29.10 38.35 -9.96
C LEU A 317 -27.81 37.97 -10.70
N ILE A 318 -27.61 38.43 -11.93
CA ILE A 318 -26.38 38.18 -12.70
C ILE A 318 -25.15 38.82 -12.05
N ASP A 319 -25.26 40.05 -11.50
CA ASP A 319 -24.14 40.69 -10.78
C ASP A 319 -23.82 40.00 -9.44
N SER A 320 -24.80 39.35 -8.80
CA SER A 320 -24.57 38.49 -7.62
C SER A 320 -24.04 37.10 -7.96
N MET A 321 -23.97 36.76 -9.26
CA MET A 321 -23.58 35.47 -9.82
C MET A 321 -22.28 35.54 -10.64
N ALA A 322 -21.39 36.49 -10.35
CA ALA A 322 -19.96 36.20 -10.51
C ALA A 322 -19.65 35.06 -9.54
N ALA A 323 -19.89 33.81 -9.98
CA ALA A 323 -19.88 32.63 -9.12
C ALA A 323 -18.57 32.64 -8.31
N ALA A 324 -18.71 32.74 -6.99
CA ALA A 324 -17.56 32.67 -6.10
C ALA A 324 -16.73 31.45 -6.50
N LEU A 325 -15.41 31.62 -6.62
CA LEU A 325 -14.53 30.54 -7.04
C LEU A 325 -14.76 29.30 -6.16
N PRO A 326 -14.64 28.06 -6.70
CA PRO A 326 -15.12 26.86 -6.02
C PRO A 326 -14.53 26.59 -4.63
N LEU A 327 -13.36 27.18 -4.33
CA LEU A 327 -12.66 27.07 -3.06
C LEU A 327 -12.54 28.42 -2.33
N SER A 328 -13.32 29.43 -2.71
CA SER A 328 -13.36 30.71 -1.98
C SER A 328 -13.69 30.48 -0.50
N GLY A 329 -12.87 31.07 0.38
CA GLY A 329 -12.99 30.90 1.83
C GLY A 329 -12.45 29.57 2.37
N ARG A 330 -11.94 28.67 1.51
CA ARG A 330 -11.28 27.43 1.95
C ARG A 330 -9.79 27.67 2.19
N VAL A 331 -9.26 26.98 3.19
CA VAL A 331 -7.82 26.97 3.53
C VAL A 331 -7.25 25.60 3.18
N ALA A 332 -6.15 25.58 2.43
CA ALA A 332 -5.48 24.36 1.99
C ALA A 332 -4.01 24.33 2.45
N ILE A 333 -3.58 23.18 2.95
CA ILE A 333 -2.19 22.90 3.31
C ILE A 333 -1.62 21.96 2.25
N VAL A 334 -0.48 22.30 1.66
CA VAL A 334 0.18 21.48 0.62
C VAL A 334 1.63 21.21 1.05
N THR A 335 1.99 19.94 1.26
CA THR A 335 3.38 19.55 1.55
C THR A 335 4.15 19.30 0.24
N GLY A 336 5.45 19.59 0.21
CA GLY A 336 6.25 19.48 -1.01
C GLY A 336 5.86 20.53 -2.06
N ALA A 337 5.36 21.69 -1.62
CA ALA A 337 4.76 22.70 -2.49
C ALA A 337 5.77 23.57 -3.26
N SER A 338 7.07 23.46 -2.97
CA SER A 338 8.10 24.34 -3.55
C SER A 338 8.39 24.07 -5.04
N ARG A 339 8.11 22.86 -5.54
CA ARG A 339 8.44 22.45 -6.92
C ARG A 339 7.50 21.37 -7.48
N GLY A 340 7.64 21.10 -8.77
CA GLY A 340 6.99 19.97 -9.47
C GLY A 340 5.47 19.93 -9.26
N ILE A 341 4.94 18.72 -9.04
CA ILE A 341 3.50 18.47 -8.86
C ILE A 341 2.92 19.28 -7.69
N GLY A 342 3.63 19.38 -6.55
CA GLY A 342 3.14 20.10 -5.37
C GLY A 342 2.97 21.60 -5.64
N ARG A 343 3.92 22.22 -6.34
CA ARG A 343 3.81 23.62 -6.79
C ARG A 343 2.61 23.82 -7.71
N ALA A 344 2.44 22.95 -8.70
CA ALA A 344 1.32 23.05 -9.64
C ALA A 344 -0.04 22.89 -8.94
N ILE A 345 -0.15 21.95 -7.99
CA ILE A 345 -1.36 21.80 -7.16
C ILE A 345 -1.63 23.07 -6.37
N ALA A 346 -0.63 23.63 -5.67
CA ALA A 346 -0.80 24.85 -4.89
C ALA A 346 -1.26 26.02 -5.77
N THR A 347 -0.61 26.25 -6.91
CA THR A 347 -1.03 27.28 -7.88
C THR A 347 -2.46 27.07 -8.36
N HIS A 348 -2.83 25.82 -8.66
CA HIS A 348 -4.19 25.51 -9.12
C HIS A 348 -5.25 25.73 -8.02
N LEU A 349 -4.99 25.30 -6.78
CA LEU A 349 -5.91 25.55 -5.66
C LEU A 349 -6.07 27.05 -5.37
N ALA A 350 -5.00 27.84 -5.50
CA ALA A 350 -5.11 29.31 -5.46
C ALA A 350 -5.98 29.84 -6.60
N SER A 351 -5.82 29.33 -7.83
CA SER A 351 -6.69 29.76 -8.95
C SER A 351 -8.18 29.45 -8.73
N LEU A 352 -8.48 28.46 -7.88
CA LEU A 352 -9.84 28.09 -7.48
C LEU A 352 -10.35 28.84 -6.24
N GLY A 353 -9.61 29.79 -5.67
CA GLY A 353 -10.09 30.62 -4.55
C GLY A 353 -9.48 30.30 -3.19
N ALA A 354 -8.70 29.23 -3.05
CA ALA A 354 -8.17 28.83 -1.74
C ALA A 354 -7.09 29.78 -1.19
N SER A 355 -7.03 29.88 0.13
CA SER A 355 -5.87 30.35 0.89
C SER A 355 -4.93 29.18 1.20
N LEU A 356 -3.62 29.43 1.27
CA LEU A 356 -2.62 28.35 1.23
C LEU A 356 -1.57 28.42 2.34
N VAL A 357 -1.24 27.25 2.88
CA VAL A 357 0.01 26.98 3.61
C VAL A 357 0.89 26.10 2.74
N LEU A 358 2.05 26.62 2.33
CA LEU A 358 3.03 25.93 1.50
C LEU A 358 4.10 25.28 2.37
N GLY A 359 3.98 23.98 2.59
CA GLY A 359 4.96 23.17 3.31
C GLY A 359 6.17 22.81 2.43
N TYR A 360 7.38 23.07 2.91
CA TYR A 360 8.64 22.70 2.25
C TYR A 360 9.67 22.18 3.26
N SER A 361 10.58 21.29 2.85
CA SER A 361 11.64 20.79 3.77
C SER A 361 12.95 21.57 3.65
N SER A 362 13.48 21.74 2.42
CA SER A 362 14.84 22.25 2.19
C SER A 362 14.95 23.50 1.31
N ASN A 363 13.99 23.77 0.40
CA ASN A 363 14.07 24.88 -0.55
C ASN A 363 13.11 26.02 -0.17
N SER A 364 13.52 26.84 0.80
CA SER A 364 12.75 28.02 1.23
C SER A 364 12.58 29.03 0.11
N VAL A 365 13.65 29.33 -0.64
CA VAL A 365 13.64 30.32 -1.72
C VAL A 365 12.52 30.07 -2.73
N ALA A 366 12.37 28.83 -3.22
CA ALA A 366 11.32 28.51 -4.19
C ALA A 366 9.90 28.56 -3.58
N ALA A 367 9.75 28.21 -2.30
CA ALA A 367 8.47 28.29 -1.60
C ALA A 367 8.06 29.75 -1.33
N ASP A 368 9.00 30.58 -0.88
CA ASP A 368 8.79 32.00 -0.59
C ASP A 368 8.48 32.77 -1.87
N GLN A 369 9.18 32.47 -2.96
CA GLN A 369 8.87 33.02 -4.29
C GLN A 369 7.44 32.68 -4.73
N LEU A 370 7.00 31.44 -4.54
CA LEU A 370 5.63 31.04 -4.86
C LEU A 370 4.60 31.77 -3.98
N ALA A 371 4.86 31.88 -2.68
CA ALA A 371 4.01 32.63 -1.76
C ALA A 371 3.90 34.11 -2.17
N SER A 372 5.03 34.77 -2.47
CA SER A 372 5.05 36.15 -2.95
C SER A 372 4.26 36.29 -4.26
N GLN A 373 4.46 35.40 -5.23
CA GLN A 373 3.73 35.42 -6.50
C GLN A 373 2.21 35.34 -6.29
N LEU A 374 1.75 34.38 -5.49
CA LEU A 374 0.32 34.17 -5.23
C LEU A 374 -0.31 35.30 -4.40
N ASN A 375 0.44 35.89 -3.47
CA ASN A 375 0.01 37.05 -2.71
C ASN A 375 -0.08 38.32 -3.56
N SER A 376 0.81 38.48 -4.55
CA SER A 376 0.82 39.65 -5.46
C SER A 376 -0.43 39.71 -6.33
N SER A 377 -1.04 38.56 -6.61
CA SER A 377 -2.27 38.42 -7.40
C SER A 377 -3.56 38.46 -6.57
N SER A 378 -3.50 38.78 -5.27
CA SER A 378 -4.64 38.74 -4.36
C SER A 378 -5.03 40.13 -3.86
N ASP A 379 -6.33 40.43 -3.87
CA ASP A 379 -6.88 41.65 -3.30
C ASP A 379 -6.87 41.67 -1.76
N GLN A 380 -6.71 40.50 -1.12
CA GLN A 380 -6.59 40.36 0.34
C GLN A 380 -5.35 39.53 0.74
N PRO A 381 -4.22 40.18 1.05
CA PRO A 381 -3.02 39.51 1.57
C PRO A 381 -3.01 39.40 3.12
N PRO A 382 -2.37 38.37 3.70
CA PRO A 382 -1.74 37.25 3.01
C PRO A 382 -2.76 36.18 2.63
N ARG A 383 -2.76 35.79 1.36
CA ARG A 383 -3.49 34.64 0.84
C ARG A 383 -2.67 33.34 1.00
N THR A 384 -1.36 33.47 1.09
CA THR A 384 -0.44 32.33 1.11
C THR A 384 0.71 32.59 2.08
N VAL A 385 1.02 31.58 2.90
CA VAL A 385 2.20 31.56 3.78
C VAL A 385 3.05 30.33 3.50
N SER A 386 4.36 30.44 3.61
CA SER A 386 5.31 29.33 3.47
C SER A 386 5.79 28.87 4.85
N VAL A 387 5.93 27.55 5.03
CA VAL A 387 6.32 26.96 6.31
C VAL A 387 7.33 25.85 6.05
N ARG A 388 8.47 25.92 6.75
CA ARG A 388 9.44 24.84 6.73
C ARG A 388 8.92 23.69 7.58
N ALA A 389 8.72 22.53 6.98
CA ALA A 389 8.33 21.32 7.66
C ALA A 389 8.90 20.08 6.94
N ASP A 390 9.66 19.29 7.68
CA ASP A 390 9.94 17.91 7.29
C ASP A 390 8.76 17.04 7.71
N VAL A 391 8.13 16.38 6.75
CA VAL A 391 6.93 15.57 7.03
C VAL A 391 7.24 14.34 7.86
N SER A 392 8.50 13.88 7.93
CA SER A 392 8.87 12.74 8.80
C SER A 392 8.95 13.11 10.29
N ASP A 393 8.91 14.40 10.62
CA ASP A 393 8.93 14.93 11.99
C ASP A 393 7.52 15.36 12.41
N SER A 394 7.02 14.80 13.51
CA SER A 394 5.65 15.03 13.98
C SER A 394 5.42 16.45 14.49
N ASP A 395 6.43 17.11 15.07
CA ASP A 395 6.30 18.48 15.56
C ASP A 395 6.32 19.49 14.40
N ALA A 396 7.11 19.21 13.36
CA ALA A 396 7.09 19.96 12.11
C ALA A 396 5.72 19.83 11.40
N VAL A 397 5.10 18.65 11.43
CA VAL A 397 3.74 18.45 10.91
C VAL A 397 2.73 19.26 11.70
N LYS A 398 2.72 19.22 13.05
CA LYS A 398 1.82 20.06 13.87
C LYS A 398 1.97 21.54 13.55
N SER A 399 3.21 22.00 13.41
CA SER A 399 3.54 23.39 13.07
C SER A 399 2.91 23.85 11.74
N LEU A 400 2.73 22.96 10.75
CA LEU A 400 2.02 23.28 9.50
C LEU A 400 0.55 23.63 9.75
N PHE A 401 -0.12 22.87 10.61
CA PHE A 401 -1.53 23.10 10.92
C PHE A 401 -1.71 24.29 11.86
N ASP A 402 -0.79 24.49 12.81
CA ASP A 402 -0.76 25.67 13.67
C ASP A 402 -0.59 26.95 12.85
N ALA A 403 0.29 26.93 11.84
CA ALA A 403 0.46 28.05 10.92
C ALA A 403 -0.79 28.34 10.09
N ALA A 404 -1.54 27.31 9.69
CA ALA A 404 -2.82 27.50 8.99
C ALA A 404 -3.84 28.22 9.89
N GLU A 405 -3.97 27.76 11.12
CA GLU A 405 -4.90 28.35 12.10
C GLU A 405 -4.49 29.78 12.48
N SER A 406 -3.19 30.03 12.66
CA SER A 406 -2.66 31.35 12.98
C SER A 406 -2.81 32.34 11.83
N ALA A 407 -2.56 31.93 10.58
CA ALA A 407 -2.59 32.82 9.43
C ALA A 407 -4.01 33.14 8.95
N PHE A 408 -4.94 32.18 9.08
CA PHE A 408 -6.27 32.28 8.47
C PHE A 408 -7.44 32.23 9.48
N GLY A 409 -7.14 32.29 10.78
CA GLY A 409 -8.14 32.43 11.84
C GLY A 409 -9.02 31.21 12.08
N GLY A 410 -8.64 30.03 11.58
CA GLY A 410 -9.43 28.82 11.73
C GLY A 410 -8.79 27.57 11.12
N ARG A 411 -9.47 26.44 11.33
CA ARG A 411 -9.03 25.12 10.85
C ARG A 411 -8.94 25.07 9.32
N ALA A 412 -7.95 24.33 8.82
CA ALA A 412 -7.85 24.05 7.39
C ALA A 412 -9.02 23.17 6.90
N HIS A 413 -9.31 23.28 5.61
CA HIS A 413 -10.33 22.48 4.93
C HIS A 413 -9.69 21.35 4.13
N ILE A 414 -8.55 21.63 3.51
CA ILE A 414 -7.92 20.74 2.54
C ILE A 414 -6.49 20.43 3.01
N PHE A 415 -6.10 19.17 2.96
CA PHE A 415 -4.73 18.73 3.15
C PHE A 415 -4.25 17.90 1.95
N ILE A 416 -3.12 18.31 1.36
CA ILE A 416 -2.47 17.61 0.24
C ILE A 416 -1.11 17.07 0.69
N ALA A 417 -1.00 15.75 0.80
CA ALA A 417 0.27 15.06 1.00
C ALA A 417 0.98 14.86 -0.35
N CYS A 418 1.83 15.80 -0.75
CA CYS A 418 2.62 15.71 -1.98
C CYS A 418 4.14 15.60 -1.72
N ALA A 419 4.60 15.81 -0.49
CA ALA A 419 5.99 15.52 -0.12
C ALA A 419 6.35 14.04 -0.40
N GLY A 420 7.53 13.82 -0.99
CA GLY A 420 8.01 12.49 -1.28
C GLY A 420 9.43 12.48 -1.83
N VAL A 421 10.07 11.32 -1.73
CA VAL A 421 11.41 11.05 -2.24
C VAL A 421 11.43 9.77 -3.05
N LEU A 422 12.34 9.71 -4.00
CA LEU A 422 12.67 8.55 -4.83
C LEU A 422 14.19 8.48 -4.87
N ASP A 423 14.75 7.27 -4.74
CA ASP A 423 16.18 7.05 -4.92
C ASP A 423 16.52 7.16 -6.41
N ASP A 424 17.44 8.08 -6.73
CA ASP A 424 17.87 8.36 -8.10
C ASP A 424 18.87 7.33 -8.65
N LYS A 425 19.36 6.42 -7.80
CA LYS A 425 20.16 5.25 -8.22
C LYS A 425 19.30 4.11 -8.72
N TYR A 426 18.00 4.12 -8.42
CA TYR A 426 17.04 3.05 -8.75
C TYR A 426 17.55 1.63 -8.38
N PRO A 427 18.00 1.40 -7.14
CA PRO A 427 18.57 0.12 -6.76
C PRO A 427 17.51 -0.99 -6.81
N THR A 428 17.93 -2.19 -7.17
CA THR A 428 17.11 -3.39 -6.93
C THR A 428 16.88 -3.56 -5.44
N LEU A 429 15.87 -4.33 -5.04
CA LEU A 429 15.63 -4.64 -3.62
C LEU A 429 16.85 -5.30 -2.97
N ALA A 430 17.56 -6.14 -3.72
CA ALA A 430 18.80 -6.78 -3.30
C ALA A 430 19.93 -5.78 -2.97
N ALA A 431 19.95 -4.64 -3.68
CA ALA A 431 20.97 -3.59 -3.58
C ALA A 431 20.52 -2.37 -2.75
N THR A 432 19.27 -2.34 -2.30
CA THR A 432 18.74 -1.24 -1.48
C THR A 432 19.38 -1.29 -0.09
N THR A 433 20.00 -0.19 0.33
CA THR A 433 20.62 -0.06 1.65
C THR A 433 19.58 0.10 2.75
N ASP A 434 19.99 -0.09 4.02
CA ASP A 434 19.11 0.17 5.16
C ASP A 434 18.72 1.64 5.20
N GLU A 435 19.69 2.53 4.98
CA GLU A 435 19.53 3.97 5.01
C GLU A 435 18.58 4.46 3.91
N ASP A 436 18.69 3.94 2.69
CA ASP A 436 17.81 4.32 1.57
C ASP A 436 16.38 3.81 1.76
N TRP A 437 16.21 2.60 2.32
CA TRP A 437 14.90 2.08 2.71
C TRP A 437 14.26 2.94 3.80
N ASP A 438 14.99 3.19 4.88
CA ASP A 438 14.52 3.93 6.04
C ASP A 438 14.18 5.37 5.68
N ARG A 439 15.01 6.05 4.88
CA ARG A 439 14.72 7.38 4.33
C ARG A 439 13.45 7.41 3.48
N THR A 440 13.28 6.42 2.59
CA THR A 440 12.12 6.33 1.71
C THR A 440 10.84 6.15 2.53
N PHE A 441 10.82 5.25 3.50
CA PHE A 441 9.65 5.02 4.34
C PHE A 441 9.39 6.15 5.33
N ALA A 442 10.43 6.79 5.89
CA ALA A 442 10.28 7.94 6.79
C ALA A 442 9.52 9.09 6.10
N VAL A 443 9.89 9.43 4.87
CA VAL A 443 9.24 10.54 4.15
C VAL A 443 7.92 10.10 3.51
N ASN A 444 7.93 9.02 2.71
CA ASN A 444 6.78 8.68 1.87
C ASN A 444 5.64 8.01 2.64
N THR A 445 5.95 7.26 3.70
CA THR A 445 4.99 6.43 4.44
C THR A 445 4.68 7.04 5.80
N ARG A 446 5.70 7.18 6.67
CA ARG A 446 5.53 7.76 8.00
C ARG A 446 5.08 9.22 7.92
N GLY A 447 5.68 10.02 7.03
CA GLY A 447 5.25 11.40 6.85
C GLY A 447 3.81 11.55 6.34
N ALA A 448 3.38 10.69 5.41
CA ALA A 448 1.98 10.67 4.99
C ALA A 448 1.04 10.28 6.13
N PHE A 449 1.42 9.31 6.97
CA PHE A 449 0.69 8.94 8.18
C PHE A 449 0.56 10.11 9.16
N LEU A 450 1.67 10.74 9.54
CA LEU A 450 1.67 11.87 10.48
C LEU A 450 0.76 12.99 10.02
N CYS A 451 0.88 13.37 8.74
CA CYS A 451 0.04 14.42 8.20
C CYS A 451 -1.43 14.01 8.08
N CYS A 452 -1.74 12.77 7.70
CA CYS A 452 -3.12 12.29 7.63
C CYS A 452 -3.76 12.20 9.03
N ARG A 453 -2.98 11.82 10.05
CA ARG A 453 -3.41 11.80 11.46
C ARG A 453 -3.76 13.19 11.94
N GLU A 454 -2.89 14.16 11.68
CA GLU A 454 -3.13 15.56 12.04
C GLU A 454 -4.35 16.13 11.27
N ALA A 455 -4.45 15.85 9.97
CA ALA A 455 -5.59 16.26 9.14
C ALA A 455 -6.92 15.66 9.64
N ALA A 456 -6.96 14.37 9.98
CA ALA A 456 -8.17 13.72 10.49
C ALA A 456 -8.69 14.37 11.78
N ASN A 457 -7.77 14.87 12.62
CA ASN A 457 -8.10 15.53 13.88
C ASN A 457 -8.47 17.01 13.71
N ARG A 458 -7.82 17.72 12.77
CA ARG A 458 -7.88 19.19 12.70
C ARG A 458 -8.58 19.77 11.50
N LEU A 459 -8.89 19.00 10.45
CA LEU A 459 -9.68 19.56 9.35
C LEU A 459 -11.10 19.91 9.80
N VAL A 460 -11.70 20.88 9.09
CA VAL A 460 -13.11 21.28 9.26
C VAL A 460 -14.03 20.07 9.09
N ARG A 461 -15.00 19.94 10.00
CA ARG A 461 -16.02 18.88 10.01
C ARG A 461 -17.38 19.46 9.60
N GLY A 462 -18.30 18.59 9.20
CA GLY A 462 -19.64 18.98 8.76
C GLY A 462 -19.74 19.34 7.28
N GLY A 463 -18.67 19.10 6.50
CA GLY A 463 -18.63 19.30 5.05
C GLY A 463 -17.40 20.07 4.59
N GLY A 464 -16.94 19.81 3.36
CA GLY A 464 -15.82 20.51 2.73
C GLY A 464 -14.41 20.10 3.18
N GLY A 465 -14.28 19.13 4.11
CA GLY A 465 -12.99 18.58 4.52
C GLY A 465 -12.43 17.62 3.46
N ARG A 466 -11.16 17.76 3.07
CA ARG A 466 -10.54 16.97 1.98
C ARG A 466 -9.11 16.57 2.31
N ILE A 467 -8.81 15.28 2.21
CA ILE A 467 -7.46 14.73 2.30
C ILE A 467 -7.12 14.09 0.95
N VAL A 468 -6.05 14.56 0.31
CA VAL A 468 -5.55 13.98 -0.96
C VAL A 468 -4.07 13.62 -0.82
N CYS A 469 -3.75 12.35 -1.00
CA CYS A 469 -2.37 11.85 -0.98
C CYS A 469 -1.87 11.58 -2.41
N ILE A 470 -0.68 12.08 -2.74
CA ILE A 470 -0.04 11.80 -4.03
C ILE A 470 0.75 10.50 -3.91
N THR A 471 0.29 9.47 -4.64
CA THR A 471 0.93 8.16 -4.76
C THR A 471 1.63 8.05 -6.11
N SER A 472 1.61 6.88 -6.76
CA SER A 472 2.26 6.69 -8.07
C SER A 472 1.63 5.54 -8.83
N SER A 473 1.45 5.71 -10.14
CA SER A 473 1.03 4.61 -11.02
C SER A 473 2.09 3.51 -11.12
N THR A 474 3.33 3.75 -10.70
CA THR A 474 4.36 2.70 -10.59
C THR A 474 4.01 1.60 -9.59
N VAL A 475 3.06 1.84 -8.67
CA VAL A 475 2.47 0.80 -7.80
C VAL A 475 1.77 -0.30 -8.62
N ALA A 476 1.20 0.07 -9.77
CA ALA A 476 0.58 -0.87 -10.71
C ALA A 476 1.58 -1.42 -11.74
N SER A 477 2.47 -0.57 -12.25
CA SER A 477 3.41 -0.97 -13.32
C SER A 477 4.59 -1.81 -12.82
N LEU A 478 4.91 -1.75 -11.52
CA LEU A 478 5.87 -2.60 -10.84
C LEU A 478 7.22 -2.62 -11.56
N ARG A 479 7.84 -1.44 -11.76
CA ARG A 479 9.13 -1.35 -12.47
C ARG A 479 10.28 -1.86 -11.59
N PRO A 480 11.20 -2.70 -12.10
CA PRO A 480 12.46 -3.01 -11.41
C PRO A 480 13.23 -1.74 -11.02
N GLY A 481 13.92 -1.76 -9.88
CA GLY A 481 14.65 -0.61 -9.35
C GLY A 481 13.80 0.39 -8.56
N TYR A 482 12.49 0.15 -8.45
CA TYR A 482 11.56 1.01 -7.71
C TYR A 482 10.99 0.35 -6.45
N GLY A 483 11.49 -0.82 -6.05
CA GLY A 483 10.89 -1.69 -5.04
C GLY A 483 10.52 -0.99 -3.74
N ALA A 484 11.48 -0.31 -3.09
CA ALA A 484 11.24 0.44 -1.85
C ALA A 484 10.26 1.60 -2.05
N TYR A 485 10.38 2.34 -3.15
CA TYR A 485 9.49 3.45 -3.48
C TYR A 485 8.04 2.99 -3.68
N VAL A 486 7.80 1.96 -4.50
CA VAL A 486 6.44 1.49 -4.74
C VAL A 486 5.83 0.82 -3.51
N ALA A 487 6.65 0.15 -2.69
CA ALA A 487 6.20 -0.37 -1.40
C ALA A 487 5.71 0.76 -0.48
N SER A 488 6.46 1.87 -0.41
CA SER A 488 6.07 3.05 0.37
C SER A 488 4.78 3.68 -0.12
N LYS A 489 4.58 3.79 -1.44
CA LYS A 489 3.34 4.36 -2.02
C LYS A 489 2.14 3.42 -1.90
N ALA A 490 2.35 2.10 -2.00
CA ALA A 490 1.31 1.11 -1.76
C ALA A 490 0.80 1.12 -0.31
N ALA A 491 1.69 1.36 0.66
CA ALA A 491 1.31 1.53 2.06
C ALA A 491 0.33 2.70 2.23
N VAL A 492 0.61 3.85 1.58
CA VAL A 492 -0.25 5.03 1.59
C VAL A 492 -1.60 4.75 0.93
N GLU A 493 -1.65 4.06 -0.21
CA GLU A 493 -2.91 3.70 -0.87
C GLU A 493 -3.82 2.84 0.02
N ALA A 494 -3.26 1.88 0.77
CA ALA A 494 -4.04 1.07 1.69
C ALA A 494 -4.48 1.87 2.92
N MET A 495 -3.60 2.69 3.49
CA MET A 495 -3.87 3.56 4.63
C MET A 495 -5.03 4.53 4.33
N VAL A 496 -5.01 5.22 3.19
CA VAL A 496 -6.04 6.20 2.82
C VAL A 496 -7.42 5.55 2.64
N LYS A 497 -7.47 4.32 2.13
CA LYS A 497 -8.75 3.60 1.99
C LYS A 497 -9.36 3.22 3.33
N VAL A 498 -8.53 2.90 4.33
CA VAL A 498 -8.98 2.69 5.71
C VAL A 498 -9.44 4.01 6.33
N LEU A 499 -8.62 5.06 6.18
CA LEU A 499 -8.93 6.41 6.68
C LEU A 499 -10.28 6.92 6.17
N ALA A 500 -10.58 6.73 4.88
CA ALA A 500 -11.86 7.12 4.29
C ALA A 500 -13.08 6.50 5.01
N LYS A 501 -12.94 5.27 5.53
CA LYS A 501 -13.99 4.60 6.31
C LYS A 501 -14.04 5.07 7.76
N GLU A 502 -12.88 5.32 8.36
CA GLU A 502 -12.75 5.84 9.72
C GLU A 502 -13.31 7.27 9.86
N LEU A 503 -13.27 8.06 8.79
CA LEU A 503 -13.83 9.41 8.72
C LEU A 503 -15.36 9.44 8.52
N LYS A 504 -16.05 8.29 8.58
CA LYS A 504 -17.51 8.23 8.47
C LYS A 504 -18.19 9.22 9.43
N GLY A 505 -19.14 9.99 8.91
CA GLY A 505 -19.92 10.97 9.70
C GLY A 505 -19.22 12.30 9.95
N THR A 506 -17.97 12.48 9.51
CA THR A 506 -17.23 13.74 9.70
C THR A 506 -17.44 14.76 8.58
N GLY A 507 -17.88 14.32 7.39
CA GLY A 507 -17.92 15.13 6.17
C GLY A 507 -16.55 15.34 5.51
N ILE A 508 -15.51 14.60 5.96
CA ILE A 508 -14.17 14.61 5.37
C ILE A 508 -14.02 13.42 4.41
N THR A 509 -13.53 13.67 3.20
CA THR A 509 -13.17 12.61 2.24
C THR A 509 -11.66 12.40 2.19
N ALA A 510 -11.20 11.16 1.98
CA ALA A 510 -9.79 10.84 1.82
C ALA A 510 -9.56 10.04 0.52
N ASN A 511 -8.68 10.53 -0.35
CA ASN A 511 -8.37 9.91 -1.63
C ASN A 511 -6.87 9.92 -1.95
N CYS A 512 -6.47 9.06 -2.88
CA CYS A 512 -5.16 9.11 -3.51
C CYS A 512 -5.29 9.57 -4.96
N VAL A 513 -4.29 10.32 -5.44
CA VAL A 513 -4.04 10.52 -6.87
C VAL A 513 -2.73 9.84 -7.20
N ALA A 514 -2.73 8.99 -8.23
CA ALA A 514 -1.58 8.20 -8.67
C ALA A 514 -1.11 8.68 -10.06
N PRO A 515 -0.19 9.65 -10.13
CA PRO A 515 0.36 10.13 -11.41
C PRO A 515 1.09 9.04 -12.19
N GLY A 516 1.11 9.18 -13.52
CA GLY A 516 2.03 8.44 -14.39
C GLY A 516 3.45 9.01 -14.36
N PRO A 517 4.29 8.69 -15.35
CA PRO A 517 5.53 9.41 -15.60
C PRO A 517 5.22 10.89 -15.90
N VAL A 518 5.62 11.79 -15.00
CA VAL A 518 5.42 13.24 -15.15
C VAL A 518 6.77 13.94 -15.23
N ALA A 519 6.93 14.85 -16.19
CA ALA A 519 8.15 15.61 -16.42
C ALA A 519 8.48 16.54 -15.23
N THR A 520 9.17 16.00 -14.24
CA THR A 520 9.60 16.71 -13.03
C THR A 520 11.07 16.46 -12.77
N GLU A 521 11.71 17.33 -11.98
CA GLU A 521 13.09 17.12 -11.53
C GLU A 521 13.29 15.73 -10.90
N MET A 522 12.36 15.30 -10.05
CA MET A 522 12.38 13.95 -9.45
C MET A 522 12.29 12.84 -10.49
N PHE A 523 11.53 13.04 -11.57
CA PHE A 523 11.44 12.05 -12.64
C PHE A 523 12.74 11.95 -13.44
N PHE A 524 13.38 13.06 -13.77
CA PHE A 524 14.60 13.06 -14.59
C PHE A 524 15.86 12.67 -13.80
N ALA A 525 15.88 12.88 -12.48
CA ALA A 525 17.03 12.56 -11.62
C ALA A 525 17.52 11.12 -11.82
N GLY A 526 18.80 10.95 -12.12
CA GLY A 526 19.46 9.65 -12.29
C GLY A 526 19.05 8.84 -13.52
N LYS A 527 18.19 9.35 -14.41
CA LYS A 527 17.80 8.66 -15.65
C LYS A 527 18.63 9.14 -16.83
N SER A 528 19.09 8.21 -17.67
CA SER A 528 19.65 8.54 -18.99
C SER A 528 18.55 8.93 -19.98
N GLU A 529 18.93 9.65 -21.04
CA GLU A 529 18.01 10.03 -22.11
C GLU A 529 17.35 8.79 -22.76
N GLU A 530 18.09 7.70 -22.94
CA GLU A 530 17.57 6.45 -23.49
C GLU A 530 16.53 5.81 -22.57
N LEU A 531 16.74 5.86 -21.25
CA LEU A 531 15.75 5.37 -20.30
C LEU A 531 14.49 6.24 -20.32
N VAL A 532 14.63 7.56 -20.39
CA VAL A 532 13.49 8.48 -20.54
C VAL A 532 12.71 8.17 -21.82
N LYS A 533 13.40 7.99 -22.95
CA LYS A 533 12.78 7.64 -24.23
C LYS A 533 12.00 6.33 -24.16
N ARG A 534 12.57 5.28 -23.53
CA ARG A 534 11.85 4.01 -23.31
C ARG A 534 10.59 4.20 -22.47
N ILE A 535 10.65 5.01 -21.41
CA ILE A 535 9.46 5.30 -20.58
C ILE A 535 8.40 6.03 -21.42
N VAL A 536 8.80 6.96 -22.28
CA VAL A 536 7.88 7.64 -23.20
C VAL A 536 7.22 6.68 -24.18
N GLU A 537 7.96 5.69 -24.68
CA GLU A 537 7.43 4.63 -25.56
C GLU A 537 6.45 3.69 -24.83
N GLU A 538 6.63 3.49 -23.52
CA GLU A 538 5.70 2.74 -22.65
C GLU A 538 4.42 3.55 -22.33
N CYS A 539 4.45 4.89 -22.46
CA CYS A 539 3.28 5.75 -22.23
C CYS A 539 2.32 5.67 -23.44
N PRO A 540 1.04 5.29 -23.26
CA PRO A 540 0.09 5.20 -24.38
C PRO A 540 -0.14 6.50 -25.14
N LEU A 541 0.04 7.66 -24.48
CA LEU A 541 -0.05 8.96 -25.13
C LEU A 541 1.26 9.39 -25.83
N GLY A 542 2.29 8.54 -25.86
CA GLY A 542 3.56 8.79 -26.55
C GLY A 542 4.37 9.97 -25.99
N ARG A 543 4.07 10.40 -24.76
CA ARG A 543 4.74 11.51 -24.06
C ARG A 543 4.65 11.34 -22.55
N LEU A 544 5.53 12.05 -21.84
CA LEU A 544 5.40 12.25 -20.41
C LEU A 544 4.16 13.12 -20.11
N GLY A 545 3.58 12.89 -18.93
CA GLY A 545 2.60 13.82 -18.37
C GLY A 545 3.27 15.13 -17.96
N GLU A 546 2.48 16.19 -17.93
CA GLU A 546 2.88 17.49 -17.36
C GLU A 546 2.19 17.68 -16.01
N VAL A 547 2.73 18.55 -15.17
CA VAL A 547 2.17 18.78 -13.82
C VAL A 547 0.76 19.37 -13.88
N GLU A 548 0.45 20.11 -14.95
CA GLU A 548 -0.88 20.64 -15.31
C GLU A 548 -1.88 19.54 -15.64
N GLY A 549 -1.43 18.32 -15.96
CA GLY A 549 -2.30 17.16 -16.12
C GLY A 549 -2.72 16.53 -14.80
N ILE A 550 -2.04 16.85 -13.69
CA ILE A 550 -2.29 16.27 -12.36
C ILE A 550 -3.09 17.25 -11.49
N ALA A 551 -2.70 18.53 -11.48
CA ALA A 551 -3.27 19.53 -10.60
C ALA A 551 -4.81 19.68 -10.72
N PRO A 552 -5.44 19.64 -11.91
CA PRO A 552 -6.89 19.72 -12.06
C PRO A 552 -7.65 18.54 -11.43
N VAL A 553 -7.09 17.33 -11.48
CA VAL A 553 -7.69 16.14 -10.83
C VAL A 553 -7.70 16.33 -9.32
N VAL A 554 -6.60 16.83 -8.75
CA VAL A 554 -6.53 17.15 -7.32
C VAL A 554 -7.48 18.29 -6.98
N GLY A 555 -7.52 19.35 -7.79
CA GLY A 555 -8.44 20.47 -7.62
C GLY A 555 -9.89 20.03 -7.56
N PHE A 556 -10.34 19.20 -8.51
CA PHE A 556 -11.67 18.61 -8.52
C PHE A 556 -11.99 17.86 -7.21
N LEU A 557 -11.10 16.98 -6.76
CA LEU A 557 -11.28 16.23 -5.51
C LEU A 557 -11.38 17.15 -4.29
N CYS A 558 -10.79 18.34 -4.35
CA CYS A 558 -10.85 19.33 -3.28
C CYS A 558 -12.13 20.17 -3.24
N THR A 559 -12.91 20.20 -4.33
CA THR A 559 -14.17 20.95 -4.39
C THR A 559 -15.33 20.18 -3.75
N ASP A 560 -16.48 20.83 -3.63
CA ASP A 560 -17.72 20.19 -3.21
C ASP A 560 -18.20 19.16 -4.25
N SER A 561 -17.91 19.37 -5.54
CA SER A 561 -18.19 18.38 -6.59
C SER A 561 -17.41 17.07 -6.44
N GLY A 562 -16.28 17.10 -5.72
CA GLY A 562 -15.46 15.92 -5.41
C GLY A 562 -15.99 15.06 -4.26
N GLU A 563 -17.02 15.52 -3.53
CA GLU A 563 -17.49 14.89 -2.28
C GLU A 563 -17.88 13.41 -2.44
N TRP A 564 -18.41 13.03 -3.60
CA TRP A 564 -18.83 11.64 -3.86
C TRP A 564 -17.67 10.69 -4.17
N VAL A 565 -16.46 11.22 -4.41
CA VAL A 565 -15.26 10.42 -4.59
C VAL A 565 -14.57 10.26 -3.24
N ASN A 566 -14.62 9.07 -2.65
CA ASN A 566 -14.01 8.80 -1.35
C ASN A 566 -13.37 7.40 -1.30
N GLY A 567 -12.20 7.29 -0.67
CA GLY A 567 -11.43 6.06 -0.59
C GLY A 567 -10.88 5.56 -1.93
N GLN A 568 -10.74 6.43 -2.93
CA GLN A 568 -10.33 6.05 -4.28
C GLN A 568 -8.83 6.26 -4.53
N VAL A 569 -8.27 5.47 -5.45
CA VAL A 569 -6.97 5.72 -6.06
C VAL A 569 -7.21 6.16 -7.49
N VAL A 570 -7.23 7.48 -7.72
CA VAL A 570 -7.49 8.06 -9.03
C VAL A 570 -6.19 8.09 -9.83
N ARG A 571 -6.14 7.33 -10.92
CA ARG A 571 -4.97 7.26 -11.81
C ARG A 571 -5.02 8.38 -12.85
N ALA A 572 -4.17 9.40 -12.66
CA ALA A 572 -3.99 10.50 -13.61
C ALA A 572 -2.68 10.26 -14.38
N ASN A 573 -2.69 9.35 -15.35
CA ASN A 573 -1.45 8.73 -15.85
C ASN A 573 -1.38 8.53 -17.37
N GLY A 574 -2.33 9.05 -18.14
CA GLY A 574 -2.33 8.91 -19.60
C GLY A 574 -2.42 7.45 -20.07
N GLY A 575 -3.00 6.55 -19.26
CA GLY A 575 -3.11 5.12 -19.58
C GLY A 575 -1.90 4.28 -19.19
N TYR A 576 -0.86 4.85 -18.57
CA TYR A 576 0.32 4.11 -18.12
C TYR A 576 -0.01 3.17 -16.94
N ILE A 577 0.00 1.85 -17.17
CA ILE A 577 -0.26 0.82 -16.14
C ILE A 577 0.77 -0.29 -16.23
#